data_AF-A0A815P9Z4-F1
#
_entry.id   AF-A0A815P9Z4-F1
#
_cell.length_a   1.000
_cell.length_b   1.000
_cell.length_c   1.000
_cell.angle_alpha   90.00
_cell.angle_beta   90.00
_cell.angle_gamma   90.00
#
_symmetry.space_group_name_H-M   'P 1'
#
loop_
_entity.id
_entity.type
_entity.pdbx_description
1 polymer ?
#
loop_
_entity_poly.entity_id
_entity_poly.type
_entity_poly.pdbx_seq_one_letter_code
_entity_poly.pdbx_strand_id
1 'polypeptide(L)'
;MAHSFALVGSQAAYISKAQHEQKPIRAPCIENLESTIGEIHNYFGRSAGRQFKLKSSQAFMEIPELKFKRIFDIRWSSIRGCIKPIIDNVPPGSQALLTCLEEAALDIKSSNTDKQNAKKLLELILGDEFLFHLHMHHDLHESVLGPITKSMQHDHLSYFSLMNIIKEKRTILNHWRSESTSIMGPTLTDYIEATELGSFGGFKIKLGDRVMFFNDCRKHTQRLLQELDKRFKPSIVQEHLSMLFDVQHLI
;
A
#
# COMPACT_ATOMS: atom_id res chain seq x y z
N MET A 1 11.73 -23.47 7.45
CA MET A 1 10.35 -22.93 7.60
C MET A 1 10.19 -21.48 7.08
N ALA A 2 11.22 -20.63 7.06
CA ALA A 2 11.14 -19.27 6.49
C ALA A 2 10.85 -19.21 4.96
N HIS A 3 11.29 -20.22 4.19
CA HIS A 3 11.09 -20.26 2.73
C HIS A 3 9.64 -20.50 2.29
N SER A 4 8.80 -21.11 3.12
CA SER A 4 7.41 -21.44 2.77
C SER A 4 6.46 -20.23 2.87
N PHE A 5 6.82 -19.21 3.66
CA PHE A 5 6.01 -18.00 3.81
C PHE A 5 6.32 -16.94 2.75
N ALA A 6 7.52 -17.01 2.14
CA ALA A 6 7.92 -16.16 1.02
C ALA A 6 7.15 -16.45 -0.28
N LEU A 7 6.37 -17.54 -0.35
CA LEU A 7 5.72 -18.05 -1.56
C LEU A 7 4.20 -17.84 -1.61
N VAL A 8 3.57 -17.37 -0.54
CA VAL A 8 2.09 -17.34 -0.45
C VAL A 8 1.59 -15.95 0.01
N GLY A 9 2.28 -14.89 -0.38
CA GLY A 9 1.84 -13.50 -0.23
C GLY A 9 0.79 -13.08 -1.27
N SER A 10 0.07 -14.02 -1.85
CA SER A 10 -1.08 -13.76 -2.71
C SER A 10 -2.30 -13.50 -1.80
N GLN A 11 -3.24 -12.59 -2.05
CA GLN A 11 -4.06 -12.48 -3.27
C GLN A 11 -4.44 -13.83 -3.90
N ALA A 12 -4.30 -14.94 -3.17
CA ALA A 12 -4.64 -16.31 -3.53
C ALA A 12 -4.38 -16.73 -5.00
N ALA A 13 -3.18 -16.50 -5.57
CA ALA A 13 -2.69 -17.36 -6.64
C ALA A 13 -2.40 -18.74 -6.01
N TYR A 14 -3.46 -19.52 -5.80
CA TYR A 14 -3.33 -20.93 -5.51
C TYR A 14 -2.94 -21.64 -6.79
N ILE A 15 -1.81 -22.34 -6.72
CA ILE A 15 -1.48 -23.39 -7.67
C ILE A 15 -2.54 -24.48 -7.50
N SER A 16 -3.51 -24.51 -8.41
CA SER A 16 -4.23 -25.74 -8.76
C SER A 16 -3.86 -26.08 -10.19
N LYS A 17 -2.91 -27.01 -10.36
CA LYS A 17 -2.80 -27.80 -11.60
C LYS A 17 -3.86 -28.90 -11.54
N ALA A 18 -5.13 -28.52 -11.60
CA ALA A 18 -6.23 -29.41 -11.95
C ALA A 18 -7.51 -28.58 -12.02
N GLN A 19 -8.10 -28.53 -13.21
CA GLN A 19 -9.46 -28.11 -13.48
C GLN A 19 -9.72 -26.58 -13.44
N HIS A 20 -10.59 -26.17 -14.34
CA HIS A 20 -10.93 -24.78 -14.66
C HIS A 20 -11.43 -24.01 -13.42
N GLU A 21 -10.58 -23.19 -12.80
CA GLU A 21 -10.99 -22.32 -11.71
C GLU A 21 -10.58 -20.86 -11.96
N GLN A 22 -11.57 -19.99 -11.84
CA GLN A 22 -11.51 -18.55 -12.06
C GLN A 22 -10.36 -17.92 -11.26
N LYS A 23 -9.60 -17.01 -11.90
CA LYS A 23 -8.61 -16.18 -11.19
C LYS A 23 -9.30 -15.50 -10.00
N PRO A 24 -8.64 -15.42 -8.83
CA PRO A 24 -9.18 -14.69 -7.70
C PRO A 24 -9.49 -13.26 -8.12
N ILE A 25 -10.70 -12.79 -7.83
CA ILE A 25 -11.08 -11.39 -8.04
C ILE A 25 -10.27 -10.55 -7.05
N ARG A 26 -9.18 -9.92 -7.50
CA ARG A 26 -8.42 -8.97 -6.67
C ARG A 26 -9.37 -7.82 -6.29
N ALA A 27 -9.16 -7.22 -5.13
CA ALA A 27 -9.99 -6.09 -4.73
C ALA A 27 -9.72 -4.92 -5.70
N PRO A 28 -10.75 -4.26 -6.27
CA PRO A 28 -10.56 -3.20 -7.26
C PRO A 28 -9.62 -2.08 -6.80
N CYS A 29 -9.69 -1.73 -5.50
CA CYS A 29 -8.81 -0.75 -4.88
C CYS A 29 -7.32 -1.11 -4.98
N ILE A 30 -6.97 -2.40 -4.95
CA ILE A 30 -5.59 -2.86 -5.09
C ILE A 30 -5.17 -2.89 -6.56
N GLU A 31 -6.06 -3.32 -7.46
CA GLU A 31 -5.74 -3.37 -8.89
C GLU A 31 -5.42 -1.98 -9.45
N ASN A 32 -6.22 -0.98 -9.09
CA ASN A 32 -6.01 0.41 -9.50
C ASN A 32 -4.69 0.96 -8.94
N LEU A 33 -4.40 0.69 -7.66
CA LEU A 33 -3.15 1.09 -7.01
C LEU A 33 -1.93 0.44 -7.69
N GLU A 34 -1.96 -0.89 -7.87
CA GLU A 34 -0.87 -1.64 -8.49
C GLU A 34 -0.58 -1.20 -9.92
N SER A 35 -1.64 -0.92 -10.69
CA SER A 35 -1.54 -0.40 -12.06
C SER A 35 -0.81 0.93 -12.09
N THR A 36 -1.25 1.92 -11.28
CA THR A 36 -0.61 3.25 -11.24
C THR A 36 0.85 3.16 -10.77
N ILE A 37 1.14 2.37 -9.74
CA ILE A 37 2.53 2.12 -9.29
C ILE A 37 3.38 1.53 -10.43
N GLY A 38 2.81 0.58 -11.18
CA GLY A 38 3.44 -0.01 -12.35
C GLY A 38 3.74 1.01 -13.44
N GLU A 39 2.81 1.93 -13.73
CA GLU A 39 3.02 3.02 -14.68
C GLU A 39 4.13 3.97 -14.22
N ILE A 40 4.15 4.37 -12.93
CA ILE A 40 5.22 5.20 -12.35
C ILE A 40 6.59 4.52 -12.52
N HIS A 41 6.69 3.25 -12.12
CA HIS A 41 7.93 2.49 -12.28
C HIS A 41 8.36 2.42 -13.76
N ASN A 42 7.44 2.16 -14.68
CA ASN A 42 7.77 2.09 -16.11
C ASN A 42 8.23 3.43 -16.68
N TYR A 43 7.66 4.54 -16.21
CA TYR A 43 8.00 5.87 -16.71
C TYR A 43 9.41 6.30 -16.30
N PHE A 44 9.76 6.15 -15.02
CA PHE A 44 11.08 6.53 -14.50
C PHE A 44 12.13 5.44 -14.73
N GLY A 45 11.77 4.16 -14.60
CA GLY A 45 12.70 3.03 -14.70
C GLY A 45 13.22 2.76 -16.11
N ARG A 46 12.60 3.34 -17.14
CA ARG A 46 13.03 3.19 -18.55
C ARG A 46 13.86 4.36 -19.09
N SER A 47 14.14 5.38 -18.29
CA SER A 47 14.89 6.56 -18.74
C SER A 47 15.82 7.08 -17.65
N ALA A 48 17.13 6.97 -17.90
CA ALA A 48 18.16 7.50 -17.01
C ALA A 48 18.02 9.02 -16.80
N GLY A 49 17.60 9.76 -17.84
CA GLY A 49 17.37 11.21 -17.74
C GLY A 49 16.22 11.56 -16.80
N ARG A 50 15.10 10.82 -16.88
CA ARG A 50 13.97 11.02 -15.95
C ARG A 50 14.33 10.63 -14.52
N GLN A 51 15.07 9.54 -14.36
CA GLN A 51 15.56 9.13 -13.04
C GLN A 51 16.51 10.18 -12.44
N PHE A 52 17.39 10.76 -13.25
CA PHE A 52 18.28 11.84 -12.80
C PHE A 52 17.48 13.06 -12.35
N LYS A 53 16.50 13.51 -13.13
CA LYS A 53 15.62 14.63 -12.75
C LYS A 53 14.91 14.36 -11.41
N LEU A 54 14.33 13.18 -11.24
CA LEU A 54 13.69 12.78 -9.99
C LEU A 54 14.65 12.85 -8.80
N LYS A 55 15.87 12.31 -8.94
CA LYS A 55 16.88 12.38 -7.89
C LYS A 55 17.24 13.81 -7.52
N SER A 56 17.36 14.69 -8.52
CA SER A 56 17.65 16.10 -8.30
C SER A 56 16.51 16.79 -7.55
N SER A 57 15.25 16.53 -7.91
CA SER A 57 14.08 17.05 -7.19
C SER A 57 13.98 16.49 -5.76
N GLN A 58 14.27 15.21 -5.56
CA GLN A 58 14.35 14.60 -4.23
C GLN A 58 15.41 15.27 -3.37
N ALA A 59 16.62 15.48 -3.91
CA ALA A 59 17.71 16.14 -3.20
C ALA A 59 17.38 17.59 -2.85
N PHE A 60 16.73 18.33 -3.76
CA PHE A 60 16.29 19.70 -3.52
C PHE A 60 15.27 19.80 -2.37
N MET A 61 14.41 18.79 -2.24
CA MET A 61 13.38 18.72 -1.19
C MET A 61 13.85 17.93 0.05
N GLU A 62 15.15 17.62 0.16
CA GLU A 62 15.73 16.83 1.26
C GLU A 62 15.08 15.45 1.49
N ILE A 63 14.47 14.90 0.43
CA ILE A 63 13.88 13.55 0.44
C ILE A 63 15.01 12.55 0.19
N PRO A 64 15.15 11.48 1.01
CA PRO A 64 16.10 10.41 0.75
C PRO A 64 15.95 9.85 -0.66
N GLU A 65 17.07 9.50 -1.32
CA GLU A 65 16.99 8.94 -2.67
C GLU A 65 16.19 7.64 -2.66
N LEU A 66 14.97 7.70 -3.23
CA LEU A 66 14.06 6.58 -3.28
C LEU A 66 13.81 6.20 -4.74
N LYS A 67 14.17 4.96 -5.08
CA LYS A 67 13.91 4.38 -6.40
C LYS A 67 12.53 3.72 -6.42
N PHE A 68 11.74 4.05 -7.44
CA PHE A 68 10.50 3.32 -7.73
C PHE A 68 10.84 1.88 -8.11
N LYS A 69 10.13 0.92 -7.52
CA LYS A 69 10.35 -0.52 -7.72
C LYS A 69 9.16 -1.11 -8.46
N ARG A 70 9.44 -2.16 -9.23
CA ARG A 70 8.38 -3.00 -9.81
C ARG A 70 7.71 -3.80 -8.70
N ILE A 71 6.39 -3.90 -8.76
CA ILE A 71 5.63 -4.80 -7.90
C ILE A 71 5.92 -6.24 -8.33
N PHE A 72 6.38 -7.06 -7.40
CA PHE A 72 6.48 -8.50 -7.56
C PHE A 72 5.32 -9.16 -6.81
N ASP A 73 4.51 -9.96 -7.52
CA ASP A 73 3.30 -10.64 -7.00
C ASP A 73 3.55 -11.61 -5.83
N ILE A 74 4.81 -11.80 -5.43
CA ILE A 74 5.22 -12.90 -4.56
C ILE A 74 5.13 -12.53 -3.06
N ARG A 75 5.21 -11.24 -2.68
CA ARG A 75 5.33 -10.83 -1.26
C ARG A 75 4.61 -9.52 -0.93
N TRP A 76 3.86 -9.49 0.18
CA TRP A 76 3.31 -8.25 0.77
C TRP A 76 4.39 -7.20 1.04
N SER A 77 5.60 -7.63 1.40
CA SER A 77 6.76 -6.76 1.58
C SER A 77 7.20 -6.06 0.29
N SER A 78 6.88 -6.63 -0.88
CA SER A 78 7.17 -5.99 -2.18
C SER A 78 6.31 -4.75 -2.39
N ILE A 79 5.02 -4.81 -2.04
CA ILE A 79 4.09 -3.68 -2.18
C ILE A 79 4.56 -2.52 -1.30
N ARG A 80 4.90 -2.79 -0.03
CA ARG A 80 5.50 -1.79 0.89
C ARG A 80 6.69 -1.06 0.26
N GLY A 81 7.62 -1.83 -0.34
CA GLY A 81 8.81 -1.26 -0.99
C GLY A 81 8.53 -0.43 -2.25
N CYS A 82 7.33 -0.55 -2.83
CA CYS A 82 6.88 0.24 -3.97
C CYS A 82 6.05 1.46 -3.56
N ILE A 83 5.22 1.32 -2.53
CA ILE A 83 4.38 2.39 -1.96
C ILE A 83 5.22 3.46 -1.29
N LYS A 84 6.21 3.07 -0.46
CA LYS A 84 7.00 4.01 0.33
C LYS A 84 7.68 5.12 -0.51
N PRO A 85 8.39 4.80 -1.61
CA PRO A 85 8.92 5.82 -2.50
C PRO A 85 7.88 6.81 -3.03
N ILE A 86 6.64 6.36 -3.28
CA ILE A 86 5.60 7.22 -3.84
C ILE A 86 5.01 8.10 -2.74
N ILE A 87 4.64 7.52 -1.60
CA ILE A 87 4.04 8.27 -0.49
C ILE A 87 5.00 9.25 0.15
N ASP A 88 6.32 9.07 0.05
CA ASP A 88 7.30 10.05 0.54
C ASP A 88 7.51 11.21 -0.47
N ASN A 89 7.00 11.09 -1.70
CA ASN A 89 7.24 12.01 -2.83
C ASN A 89 5.98 12.73 -3.38
N VAL A 90 4.83 12.51 -2.74
CA VAL A 90 3.54 13.17 -3.05
C VAL A 90 3.00 14.12 -1.97
N PRO A 91 3.30 14.00 -0.65
CA PRO A 91 2.69 14.81 0.40
C PRO A 91 2.96 16.30 0.25
N PRO A 92 2.10 17.17 0.81
CA PRO A 92 2.38 18.60 0.93
C PRO A 92 3.76 18.82 1.57
N GLY A 93 4.64 19.57 0.89
CA GLY A 93 6.02 19.81 1.31
C GLY A 93 7.08 18.84 0.75
N SER A 94 6.68 17.68 0.22
CA SER A 94 7.60 16.66 -0.34
C SER A 94 7.10 16.16 -1.70
N GLN A 95 6.92 17.07 -2.67
CA GLN A 95 6.20 16.82 -3.93
C GLN A 95 7.11 16.51 -5.14
N ALA A 96 8.30 15.95 -4.92
CA ALA A 96 9.31 15.77 -5.96
C ALA A 96 8.81 14.96 -7.17
N LEU A 97 7.96 13.95 -6.94
CA LEU A 97 7.35 13.17 -8.02
C LEU A 97 6.40 14.03 -8.87
N LEU A 98 5.55 14.82 -8.21
CA LEU A 98 4.57 15.66 -8.88
C LEU A 98 5.26 16.77 -9.69
N THR A 99 6.26 17.43 -9.11
CA THR A 99 7.06 18.48 -9.78
C THR A 99 7.76 17.94 -11.02
N CYS A 100 8.41 16.77 -10.95
CA CYS A 100 9.06 16.16 -12.12
C CYS A 100 8.08 15.83 -13.25
N LEU A 101 6.88 15.36 -12.90
CA LEU A 101 5.86 15.04 -13.89
C LEU A 101 5.25 16.29 -14.52
N GLU A 102 5.01 17.33 -13.73
CA GLU A 102 4.56 18.64 -14.21
C GLU A 102 5.58 19.26 -15.17
N GLU A 103 6.85 19.32 -14.79
CA GLU A 103 7.92 19.80 -15.65
C GLU A 103 7.97 19.02 -16.97
N ALA A 104 7.90 17.70 -16.93
CA ALA A 104 7.92 16.87 -18.14
C ALA A 104 6.69 17.08 -19.02
N ALA A 105 5.52 17.33 -18.42
CA ALA A 105 4.27 17.60 -19.13
C ALA A 105 4.27 18.99 -19.80
N LEU A 106 4.94 19.98 -19.20
CA LEU A 106 4.99 21.36 -19.68
C LEU A 106 6.25 21.68 -20.51
N ASP A 107 7.29 20.85 -20.45
CA ASP A 107 8.55 21.07 -21.16
C ASP A 107 8.32 21.19 -22.67
N ILE A 108 8.72 22.32 -23.26
CA ILE A 108 8.57 22.58 -24.69
C ILE A 108 9.43 21.61 -25.51
N LYS A 109 10.57 21.16 -24.96
CA LYS A 109 11.60 20.36 -25.65
C LYS A 109 11.33 18.85 -25.62
N SER A 110 10.45 18.36 -24.75
CA SER A 110 10.13 16.93 -24.66
C SER A 110 9.26 16.48 -25.84
N SER A 111 9.32 15.18 -26.17
CA SER A 111 8.48 14.63 -27.25
C SER A 111 7.00 14.63 -26.83
N ASN A 112 6.08 14.76 -27.80
CA ASN A 112 4.64 14.77 -27.50
C ASN A 112 4.21 13.51 -26.72
N THR A 113 4.78 12.35 -27.03
CA THR A 113 4.50 11.10 -26.30
C THR A 113 4.94 11.17 -24.84
N ASP A 114 6.10 11.79 -24.55
CA ASP A 114 6.58 11.95 -23.18
C ASP A 114 5.67 12.88 -22.38
N LYS A 115 5.29 14.02 -22.97
CA LYS A 115 4.35 14.98 -22.36
C LYS A 115 3.02 14.33 -22.00
N GLN A 116 2.44 13.57 -22.94
CA GLN A 116 1.15 12.91 -22.71
C GLN A 116 1.24 11.82 -21.63
N ASN A 117 2.34 11.05 -21.61
CA ASN A 117 2.55 10.05 -20.57
C ASN A 117 2.72 10.69 -19.18
N ALA A 118 3.50 11.78 -19.08
CA ALA A 118 3.68 12.53 -17.84
C ALA A 118 2.36 13.12 -17.34
N LYS A 119 1.59 13.76 -18.24
CA LYS A 119 0.26 14.31 -17.93
C LYS A 119 -0.71 13.24 -17.44
N LYS A 120 -0.79 12.10 -18.15
CA LYS A 120 -1.65 10.98 -17.75
C LYS A 120 -1.28 10.47 -16.35
N LEU A 121 0.01 10.29 -16.08
CA LEU A 121 0.50 9.86 -14.77
C LEU A 121 0.17 10.86 -13.67
N LEU A 122 0.37 12.14 -13.93
CA LEU A 122 0.05 13.20 -12.98
C LEU A 122 -1.45 13.21 -12.65
N GLU A 123 -2.32 13.06 -13.66
CA GLU A 123 -3.76 12.95 -13.47
C GLU A 123 -4.19 11.69 -12.69
N LEU A 124 -3.47 10.57 -12.83
CA LEU A 124 -3.73 9.35 -12.06
C LEU A 124 -3.32 9.54 -10.59
N ILE A 125 -2.17 10.17 -10.34
CA ILE A 125 -1.66 10.40 -8.98
C ILE A 125 -2.50 11.44 -8.24
N LEU A 126 -2.95 12.50 -8.93
CA LEU A 126 -3.83 13.55 -8.38
C LEU A 126 -5.31 13.14 -8.28
N GLY A 127 -5.62 11.85 -8.41
CA GLY A 127 -6.95 11.31 -8.14
C GLY A 127 -7.13 10.97 -6.66
N ASP A 128 -8.22 11.45 -6.05
CA ASP A 128 -8.53 11.19 -4.62
C ASP A 128 -8.58 9.69 -4.31
N GLU A 129 -9.12 8.89 -5.24
CA GLU A 129 -9.14 7.42 -5.12
C GLU A 129 -7.73 6.82 -4.94
N PHE A 130 -6.78 7.23 -5.79
CA PHE A 130 -5.43 6.68 -5.75
C PHE A 130 -4.71 7.09 -4.47
N LEU A 131 -4.77 8.37 -4.09
CA LEU A 131 -4.13 8.87 -2.87
C LEU A 131 -4.73 8.21 -1.63
N PHE A 132 -6.06 8.10 -1.57
CA PHE A 132 -6.75 7.42 -0.48
C PHE A 132 -6.28 5.97 -0.32
N HIS A 133 -6.26 5.20 -1.42
CA HIS A 133 -5.78 3.82 -1.39
C HIS A 133 -4.28 3.73 -1.08
N LEU A 134 -3.46 4.65 -1.58
CA LEU A 134 -2.02 4.68 -1.31
C LEU A 134 -1.73 4.87 0.18
N HIS A 135 -2.40 5.82 0.83
CA HIS A 135 -2.26 6.08 2.27
C HIS A 135 -2.77 4.90 3.10
N MET A 136 -3.97 4.38 2.80
CA MET A 136 -4.49 3.19 3.48
C MET A 136 -3.51 2.02 3.42
N HIS A 137 -2.99 1.72 2.23
CA HIS A 137 -2.07 0.61 2.06
C HIS A 137 -0.71 0.87 2.73
N HIS A 138 -0.21 2.11 2.72
CA HIS A 138 0.98 2.45 3.49
C HIS A 138 0.79 2.15 4.98
N ASP A 139 -0.29 2.64 5.57
CA ASP A 139 -0.56 2.46 7.00
C ASP A 139 -0.79 0.98 7.34
N LEU A 140 -1.48 0.25 6.46
CA LEU A 140 -1.63 -1.20 6.55
C LEU A 140 -0.27 -1.90 6.57
N HIS A 141 0.65 -1.49 5.70
CA HIS A 141 1.97 -2.08 5.61
C HIS A 141 2.88 -1.70 6.78
N GLU A 142 2.84 -0.46 7.29
CA GLU A 142 3.67 -0.03 8.41
C GLU A 142 3.15 -0.52 9.76
N SER A 143 1.83 -0.48 9.98
CA SER A 143 1.22 -0.72 11.29
C SER A 143 0.86 -2.18 11.54
N VAL A 144 0.54 -2.93 10.47
CA VAL A 144 -0.02 -4.29 10.57
C VAL A 144 0.92 -5.30 9.91
N LEU A 145 1.08 -5.24 8.58
CA LEU A 145 1.75 -6.31 7.84
C LEU A 145 3.26 -6.32 8.06
N GLY A 146 3.88 -5.14 8.21
CA GLY A 146 5.31 -4.98 8.48
C GLY A 146 5.74 -5.63 9.79
N PRO A 147 5.12 -5.29 10.94
CA PRO A 147 5.39 -5.92 12.22
C PRO A 147 5.19 -7.43 12.23
N ILE A 148 4.11 -7.92 11.60
CA ILE A 148 3.85 -9.37 11.45
C ILE A 148 4.99 -10.02 10.65
N THR A 149 5.35 -9.45 9.50
CA THR A 149 6.42 -9.97 8.63
C THR A 149 7.76 -9.97 9.35
N LYS A 150 8.10 -8.88 10.04
CA LYS A 150 9.34 -8.73 10.80
C LYS A 150 9.42 -9.76 11.92
N SER A 151 8.33 -9.99 12.63
CA SER A 151 8.28 -10.98 13.71
C SER A 151 8.61 -12.37 13.17
N MET A 152 7.99 -12.78 12.06
CA MET A 152 8.23 -14.09 11.43
C MET A 152 9.66 -14.31 10.90
N GLN A 153 10.46 -13.25 10.78
CA GLN A 153 11.87 -13.34 10.38
C GLN A 153 12.81 -13.67 11.55
N HIS A 154 12.32 -13.71 12.79
CA HIS A 154 13.14 -14.06 13.95
C HIS A 154 13.20 -15.58 14.12
N ASP A 155 14.41 -16.14 14.15
CA ASP A 155 14.65 -17.58 14.22
C ASP A 155 14.14 -18.24 15.51
N HIS A 156 13.93 -17.46 16.57
CA HIS A 156 13.49 -17.93 17.88
C HIS A 156 12.11 -17.40 18.31
N LEU A 157 11.26 -16.99 17.36
CA LEU A 157 9.94 -16.49 17.69
C LEU A 157 9.05 -17.60 18.26
N SER A 158 8.64 -17.44 19.52
CA SER A 158 7.65 -18.36 20.11
C SER A 158 6.28 -18.19 19.46
N TYR A 159 5.52 -19.29 19.39
CA TYR A 159 4.14 -19.26 18.88
C TYR A 159 3.26 -18.27 19.66
N PHE A 160 3.36 -18.24 20.99
CA PHE A 160 2.58 -17.32 21.83
C PHE A 160 2.91 -15.85 21.53
N SER A 161 4.19 -15.53 21.36
CA SER A 161 4.62 -14.19 20.96
C SER A 161 4.05 -13.80 19.60
N LEU A 162 4.09 -14.70 18.61
CA LEU A 162 3.50 -14.46 17.29
C LEU A 162 1.99 -14.24 17.38
N MET A 163 1.29 -15.04 18.17
CA MET A 163 -0.17 -14.92 18.35
C MET A 163 -0.57 -13.63 19.05
N ASN A 164 0.20 -13.17 20.04
CA ASN A 164 -0.05 -11.88 20.69
C ASN A 164 0.09 -10.72 19.70
N ILE A 165 1.11 -10.74 18.85
CA ILE A 165 1.30 -9.73 17.80
C ILE A 165 0.12 -9.78 16.81
N ILE A 166 -0.30 -10.97 16.38
CA ILE A 166 -1.46 -11.10 15.48
C ILE A 166 -2.74 -10.60 16.14
N LYS A 167 -2.99 -10.93 17.42
CA LYS A 167 -4.15 -10.42 18.18
C LYS A 167 -4.14 -8.90 18.26
N GLU A 168 -3.00 -8.29 18.61
CA GLU A 168 -2.84 -6.84 18.65
C GLU A 168 -3.16 -6.21 17.29
N LYS A 169 -2.58 -6.75 16.21
CA LYS A 169 -2.82 -6.22 14.86
C LYS A 169 -4.24 -6.45 14.36
N ARG A 170 -4.92 -7.53 14.79
CA ARG A 170 -6.35 -7.75 14.55
C ARG A 170 -7.21 -6.69 15.22
N THR A 171 -6.87 -6.24 16.42
CA THR A 171 -7.60 -5.15 17.10
C THR A 171 -7.56 -3.87 16.27
N ILE A 172 -6.40 -3.52 15.70
CA ILE A 172 -6.24 -2.36 14.80
C ILE A 172 -7.13 -2.52 13.55
N LEU A 173 -7.07 -3.67 12.87
CA LEU A 173 -7.89 -3.93 11.68
C LEU A 173 -9.40 -3.92 11.98
N ASN A 174 -9.81 -4.44 13.14
CA ASN A 174 -11.20 -4.43 13.55
C ASN A 174 -11.71 -3.01 13.83
N HIS A 175 -10.86 -2.15 14.40
CA HIS A 175 -11.16 -0.73 14.61
C HIS A 175 -11.34 0.01 13.27
N TRP A 176 -10.43 -0.18 12.32
CA TRP A 176 -10.57 0.38 10.95
C TRP A 176 -11.83 -0.11 10.22
N ARG A 177 -12.28 -1.34 10.53
CA ARG A 177 -13.51 -1.90 9.97
C ARG A 177 -14.77 -1.36 10.63
N SER A 178 -14.72 -0.95 11.89
CA SER A 178 -15.88 -0.53 12.69
C SER A 178 -16.12 0.98 12.66
N GLU A 179 -15.06 1.78 12.61
CA GLU A 179 -15.19 3.24 12.62
C GLU A 179 -15.33 3.79 11.21
N SER A 180 -16.33 4.63 10.97
CA SER A 180 -16.55 5.30 9.68
C SER A 180 -15.50 6.37 9.36
N THR A 181 -14.62 6.71 10.30
CA THR A 181 -13.78 7.93 10.24
C THR A 181 -12.37 7.79 10.81
N SER A 182 -11.91 6.61 11.27
CA SER A 182 -10.54 6.44 11.79
C SER A 182 -9.49 6.35 10.66
N ILE A 183 -9.22 7.52 10.08
CA ILE A 183 -7.95 8.06 9.56
C ILE A 183 -7.14 7.10 8.67
N MET A 184 -7.24 7.31 7.35
CA MET A 184 -6.42 6.65 6.31
C MET A 184 -5.52 7.65 5.59
N GLY A 185 -4.74 8.43 6.36
CA GLY A 185 -3.83 9.47 5.88
C GLY A 185 -4.43 10.88 5.88
N PRO A 186 -3.60 11.92 5.62
CA PRO A 186 -4.07 13.29 5.43
C PRO A 186 -5.23 13.30 4.44
N THR A 187 -6.25 14.07 4.77
CA THR A 187 -7.36 14.27 3.86
C THR A 187 -6.83 14.98 2.61
N LEU A 188 -7.34 14.65 1.42
CA LEU A 188 -7.15 15.51 0.23
C LEU A 188 -7.45 17.00 0.52
N THR A 189 -8.21 17.34 1.56
CA THR A 189 -8.34 18.70 2.08
C THR A 189 -7.00 19.29 2.53
N ASP A 190 -6.08 18.53 3.12
CA ASP A 190 -4.71 18.95 3.45
C ASP A 190 -3.84 19.11 2.18
N TYR A 191 -4.14 18.37 1.11
CA TYR A 191 -3.54 18.56 -0.22
C TYR A 191 -4.13 19.78 -0.97
N ILE A 192 -5.42 20.06 -0.76
CA ILE A 192 -6.18 21.16 -1.36
C ILE A 192 -5.90 22.48 -0.63
N GLU A 193 -5.78 22.49 0.69
CA GLU A 193 -5.42 23.69 1.49
C GLU A 193 -3.98 24.14 1.20
N ALA A 194 -3.10 23.23 0.77
CA ALA A 194 -1.79 23.57 0.22
C ALA A 194 -1.85 24.20 -1.19
N THR A 195 -3.01 24.15 -1.86
CA THR A 195 -3.21 24.69 -3.20
C THR A 195 -4.51 25.49 -3.27
N GLU A 196 -4.46 26.80 -3.03
CA GLU A 196 -5.58 27.76 -2.86
C GLU A 196 -6.76 27.67 -3.87
N LEU A 197 -6.67 26.84 -4.93
CA LEU A 197 -7.65 26.69 -6.01
C LEU A 197 -8.04 25.22 -6.35
N GLY A 198 -7.71 24.23 -5.51
CA GLY A 198 -8.04 22.81 -5.79
C GLY A 198 -7.27 22.25 -7.00
N SER A 199 -6.05 22.76 -7.21
CA SER A 199 -5.20 22.44 -8.35
C SER A 199 -3.74 22.36 -7.93
N PHE A 200 -3.03 21.31 -8.34
CA PHE A 200 -1.57 21.27 -8.23
C PHE A 200 -0.97 21.92 -9.48
N GLY A 201 -0.38 23.10 -9.34
CA GLY A 201 0.14 23.88 -10.46
C GLY A 201 -0.93 24.08 -11.55
N GLY A 202 -0.66 23.60 -12.76
CA GLY A 202 -1.61 23.65 -13.88
C GLY A 202 -2.70 22.56 -13.91
N PHE A 203 -2.73 21.63 -12.93
CA PHE A 203 -3.53 20.40 -13.00
C PHE A 203 -4.63 20.34 -11.94
N LYS A 204 -5.85 20.00 -12.36
CA LYS A 204 -7.01 19.85 -11.46
C LYS A 204 -6.94 18.54 -10.68
N ILE A 205 -7.24 18.62 -9.39
CA ILE A 205 -7.40 17.44 -8.53
C ILE A 205 -8.75 16.79 -8.82
N LYS A 206 -8.78 15.46 -9.04
CA LYS A 206 -10.03 14.72 -9.31
C LYS A 206 -10.62 14.24 -7.98
N LEU A 207 -11.68 14.92 -7.53
CA LEU A 207 -12.46 14.52 -6.36
C LEU A 207 -13.22 13.22 -6.64
N GLY A 208 -13.37 12.37 -5.62
CA GLY A 208 -14.09 11.11 -5.72
C GLY A 208 -15.04 10.88 -4.54
N ASP A 209 -15.82 9.79 -4.62
CA ASP A 209 -16.72 9.40 -3.54
C ASP A 209 -15.97 8.62 -2.46
N ARG A 210 -15.58 9.34 -1.40
CA ARG A 210 -14.87 8.76 -0.26
C ARG A 210 -15.65 7.71 0.51
N VAL A 211 -16.98 7.78 0.49
CA VAL A 211 -17.81 6.75 1.13
C VAL A 211 -17.65 5.44 0.37
N MET A 212 -17.61 5.50 -0.97
CA MET A 212 -17.29 4.33 -1.80
C MET A 212 -15.88 3.80 -1.53
N PHE A 213 -14.86 4.67 -1.53
CA PHE A 213 -13.46 4.24 -1.28
C PHE A 213 -13.29 3.60 0.09
N PHE A 214 -13.92 4.17 1.12
CA PHE A 214 -13.94 3.62 2.47
C PHE A 214 -14.61 2.24 2.50
N ASN A 215 -15.75 2.07 1.83
CA ASN A 215 -16.43 0.78 1.74
C ASN A 215 -15.58 -0.30 1.07
N ASP A 216 -14.80 0.06 0.04
CA ASP A 216 -13.90 -0.88 -0.62
C ASP A 216 -12.69 -1.25 0.25
N CYS A 217 -12.13 -0.28 0.99
CA CYS A 217 -11.10 -0.54 2.00
C CYS A 217 -11.62 -1.42 3.15
N ARG A 218 -12.88 -1.25 3.55
CA ARG A 218 -13.55 -2.08 4.56
C ARG A 218 -13.69 -3.53 4.10
N LYS A 219 -14.14 -3.74 2.85
CA LYS A 219 -14.19 -5.08 2.24
C LYS A 219 -12.79 -5.71 2.16
N HIS A 220 -11.79 -4.92 1.78
CA HIS A 220 -10.40 -5.39 1.73
C HIS A 220 -9.90 -5.82 3.12
N THR A 221 -10.12 -5.00 4.14
CA THR A 221 -9.78 -5.28 5.53
C THR A 221 -10.46 -6.54 6.05
N GLN A 222 -11.74 -6.74 5.72
CA GLN A 222 -12.47 -7.96 6.06
C GLN A 222 -11.86 -9.20 5.42
N ARG A 223 -11.47 -9.15 4.15
CA ARG A 223 -10.78 -10.26 3.47
C ARG A 223 -9.43 -10.56 4.13
N LEU A 224 -8.69 -9.52 4.52
CA LEU A 224 -7.41 -9.69 5.22
C LEU A 224 -7.60 -10.38 6.58
N LEU A 225 -8.61 -9.98 7.36
CA LEU A 225 -8.95 -10.64 8.63
C LEU A 225 -9.27 -12.12 8.43
N GLN A 226 -10.05 -12.47 7.40
CA GLN A 226 -10.36 -13.87 7.06
C GLN A 226 -9.10 -14.67 6.70
N GLU A 227 -8.18 -14.08 5.94
CA GLU A 227 -6.91 -14.73 5.59
C GLU A 227 -5.99 -14.91 6.79
N LEU A 228 -5.97 -13.95 7.73
CA LEU A 228 -5.25 -14.11 8.99
C LEU A 228 -5.83 -15.28 9.81
N ASP A 229 -7.16 -15.37 9.91
CA ASP A 229 -7.84 -16.44 10.66
C ASP A 229 -7.60 -17.83 10.05
N LYS A 230 -7.60 -17.92 8.72
CA LYS A 230 -7.29 -19.16 8.01
C LYS A 230 -5.85 -19.63 8.24
N ARG A 231 -4.90 -18.70 8.27
CA ARG A 231 -3.46 -19.02 8.37
C ARG A 231 -2.99 -19.24 9.80
N PHE A 232 -3.58 -18.56 10.76
CA PHE A 232 -3.19 -18.59 12.17
C PHE A 232 -4.27 -19.22 13.05
N LYS A 233 -4.91 -20.27 12.54
CA LYS A 233 -5.85 -21.05 13.34
C LYS A 233 -5.09 -21.70 14.51
N PRO A 234 -5.51 -21.50 15.76
CA PRO A 234 -4.94 -22.24 16.87
C PRO A 234 -5.21 -23.73 16.68
N SER A 235 -4.25 -24.58 17.01
CA SER A 235 -4.49 -26.02 17.08
C SER A 235 -5.34 -26.35 18.30
N ILE A 236 -6.05 -27.48 18.26
CA ILE A 236 -6.86 -27.96 19.39
C ILE A 236 -6.03 -28.04 20.68
N VAL A 237 -4.76 -28.46 20.59
CA VAL A 237 -3.84 -28.52 21.75
C VAL A 237 -3.53 -27.13 22.29
N GLN A 238 -3.40 -26.12 21.41
CA GLN A 238 -3.13 -24.74 21.80
C GLN A 238 -4.34 -24.06 22.43
N GLU A 239 -5.55 -24.34 21.95
CA GLU A 239 -6.79 -23.89 22.58
C GLU A 239 -6.89 -24.44 24.01
N HIS A 240 -6.63 -25.74 24.20
CA HIS A 240 -6.62 -26.37 25.51
C HIS A 240 -5.53 -25.82 26.44
N LEU A 241 -4.31 -25.61 25.94
CA LEU A 241 -3.24 -24.99 26.75
C LEU A 241 -3.59 -23.55 27.13
N SER A 242 -4.20 -22.76 26.24
CA SER A 242 -4.61 -21.40 26.58
C SER A 242 -5.70 -21.35 27.67
N MET A 243 -6.60 -22.34 27.72
CA MET A 243 -7.59 -22.45 28.81
C MET A 243 -6.95 -22.83 30.15
N LEU A 244 -5.91 -23.68 30.14
CA LEU A 244 -5.21 -24.12 31.36
C LEU A 244 -4.40 -23.00 32.04
N PHE A 245 -4.02 -21.97 31.29
CA PHE A 245 -3.28 -20.81 31.79
C PHE A 245 -4.12 -19.52 31.79
N ASP A 246 -5.44 -19.62 31.57
CA ASP A 246 -6.33 -18.49 31.73
C ASP A 246 -6.49 -18.19 33.23
N VAL A 247 -6.36 -16.92 33.61
CA VAL A 247 -6.31 -16.50 35.03
C VAL A 247 -7.59 -16.88 35.77
N GLN A 248 -8.71 -17.02 35.04
CA GLN A 248 -9.99 -17.48 35.57
C GLN A 248 -10.04 -18.97 35.92
N HIS A 249 -9.06 -19.77 35.51
CA HIS A 249 -8.99 -21.23 35.73
C HIS A 249 -7.78 -21.64 36.59
N LEU A 250 -7.01 -20.65 37.06
CA LEU A 250 -5.87 -20.82 37.96
C LEU A 250 -6.22 -20.53 39.43
N ILE A 251 -7.52 -20.49 39.78
CA ILE A 251 -8.04 -20.32 41.15
C ILE A 251 -8.51 -21.66 41.71
#